data_AF-A0A317JQR8-F1
#
_entry.id   AF-A0A317JQR8-F1
#
_cell.length_a   1.000
_cell.length_b   1.000
_cell.length_c   1.000
_cell.angle_alpha   90.00
_cell.angle_beta   90.00
_cell.angle_gamma   90.00
#
_symmetry.space_group_name_H-M   'P 1'
#
loop_
_entity.id
_entity.type
_entity.pdbx_description
1 polymer ?
#
loop_
_entity_poly.entity_id
_entity_poly.type
_entity_poly.pdbx_seq_one_letter_code
_entity_poly.pdbx_strand_id
1 'polypeptide(L)'
;MKFWISIGGVLCFFIIGLVISQSSTQFQETSVAIEPHSVRDPAAIRKVYDFSSLEGSALSQASKQRIIAGFQVSKMGDNLGIGLGHFVVRGEDGEKQFACQKYHRVQLSFEGEGIAVAGLKPEMRIEGPCVEGEDINQISPLLVPVARILSQPVADGEFDFNDLHSRVRFSNVSDQWPLSWSLTAVKLINDDNEEVLIEKDEIRAMMNRPMLLELSQFQ
;
A
#
# COMPACT_ATOMS: atom_id res chain seq x y z
N MET A 1 23.93 -53.28 -28.47
CA MET A 1 23.83 -51.82 -28.76
C MET A 1 23.04 -50.99 -27.74
N LYS A 2 22.10 -51.54 -26.95
CA LYS A 2 21.34 -50.75 -25.95
C LYS A 2 22.11 -50.33 -24.69
N PHE A 3 23.27 -50.94 -24.41
CA PHE A 3 24.03 -50.68 -23.18
C PHE A 3 24.87 -49.39 -23.22
N TRP A 4 25.27 -48.93 -24.41
CA TRP A 4 26.13 -47.75 -24.57
C TRP A 4 25.37 -46.41 -24.42
N ILE A 5 24.06 -46.40 -24.65
CA ILE A 5 23.23 -45.19 -24.54
C ILE A 5 22.99 -44.83 -23.06
N SER A 6 22.97 -45.81 -22.16
CA SER A 6 22.73 -45.58 -20.73
C SER A 6 23.91 -44.90 -20.02
N ILE A 7 25.15 -45.26 -20.40
CA ILE A 7 26.36 -44.72 -19.78
C ILE A 7 26.58 -43.23 -20.14
N GLY A 8 26.22 -42.83 -21.37
CA GLY A 8 26.32 -41.44 -21.82
C GLY A 8 25.40 -40.48 -21.04
N GLY A 9 24.19 -40.92 -20.69
CA GLY A 9 23.24 -40.11 -19.93
C GLY A 9 23.72 -39.80 -18.51
N VAL A 10 24.27 -40.80 -17.80
CA VAL A 10 24.75 -40.64 -16.42
C VAL A 10 25.94 -39.68 -16.35
N LEU A 11 26.84 -39.72 -17.34
CA LEU A 11 27.99 -38.81 -17.42
C LEU A 11 27.58 -37.34 -17.62
N CYS A 12 26.53 -37.06 -18.41
CA CYS A 12 26.02 -35.70 -18.58
C CYS A 12 25.44 -35.12 -17.28
N PHE A 13 24.67 -35.89 -16.51
CA PHE A 13 24.12 -35.42 -15.24
C PHE A 13 25.20 -35.13 -14.19
N PHE A 14 26.28 -35.93 -14.17
CA PHE A 14 27.42 -35.68 -13.28
C PHE A 14 28.17 -34.39 -13.63
N ILE A 15 28.38 -34.10 -14.91
CA ILE A 15 29.06 -32.88 -15.35
C ILE A 15 28.22 -31.63 -15.01
N ILE A 16 26.91 -31.67 -15.23
CA ILE A 16 26.02 -30.54 -14.90
C ILE A 16 25.98 -30.28 -13.38
N GLY A 17 25.92 -31.34 -12.56
CA GLY A 17 25.97 -31.21 -11.10
C GLY A 17 27.29 -30.61 -10.59
N LEU A 18 28.42 -30.95 -11.21
CA LEU A 18 29.73 -30.42 -10.85
C LEU A 18 29.87 -28.92 -11.18
N VAL A 19 29.30 -28.47 -12.31
CA VAL A 19 29.28 -27.04 -12.68
C VAL A 19 28.41 -26.23 -11.71
N ILE A 20 27.25 -26.76 -11.29
CA ILE A 20 26.39 -26.09 -10.30
C ILE A 20 27.05 -26.04 -8.91
N SER A 21 27.83 -27.06 -8.53
CA SER A 21 28.56 -27.06 -7.26
C SER A 21 29.64 -25.99 -7.19
N GLN A 22 30.40 -25.77 -8.27
CA GLN A 22 31.49 -24.77 -8.29
C GLN A 22 31.00 -23.32 -8.29
N SER A 23 29.74 -23.02 -8.64
CA SER A 23 29.21 -21.66 -8.53
C SER A 23 28.77 -21.27 -7.11
N SER A 24 28.80 -22.20 -6.15
CA SER A 24 28.27 -21.99 -4.79
C SER A 24 29.29 -21.57 -3.73
N THR A 25 30.60 -21.53 -4.03
CA THR A 25 31.64 -21.32 -3.01
C THR A 25 32.11 -19.87 -2.83
N GLN A 26 31.50 -18.88 -3.50
CA GLN A 26 31.71 -17.46 -3.19
C GLN A 26 30.66 -16.94 -2.21
N PHE A 27 30.57 -17.57 -1.04
CA PHE A 27 30.05 -16.89 0.15
C PHE A 27 31.21 -16.11 0.77
N GLN A 28 31.32 -14.84 0.38
CA GLN A 28 32.29 -13.92 0.96
C GLN A 28 31.75 -13.49 2.33
N GLU A 29 32.20 -14.13 3.41
CA GLU A 29 31.96 -13.63 4.76
C GLU A 29 32.72 -12.32 4.94
N THR A 30 32.03 -11.20 4.69
CA THR A 30 32.51 -9.88 5.11
C THR A 30 32.33 -9.78 6.62
N SER A 31 33.34 -10.19 7.39
CA SER A 31 33.48 -9.80 8.78
C SER A 31 33.83 -8.30 8.84
N VAL A 32 32.80 -7.47 8.93
CA VAL A 32 32.96 -6.03 9.16
C VAL A 32 33.42 -5.86 10.62
N ALA A 33 34.70 -5.55 10.81
CA ALA A 33 35.20 -5.05 12.08
C ALA A 33 34.55 -3.68 12.34
N ILE A 34 33.75 -3.60 13.39
CA ILE A 34 33.10 -2.35 13.82
C ILE A 34 34.14 -1.54 14.60
N GLU A 35 34.78 -0.57 13.93
CA GLU A 35 35.46 0.53 14.63
C GLU A 35 34.39 1.47 15.22
N PRO A 36 34.43 1.79 16.52
CA PRO A 36 33.46 2.68 17.15
C PRO A 36 33.84 4.14 16.84
N HIS A 37 33.72 4.53 15.57
CA HIS A 37 33.66 5.94 15.22
C HIS A 37 32.26 6.44 15.55
N SER A 38 32.16 7.21 16.65
CA SER A 38 31.01 8.05 16.96
C SER A 38 30.86 9.11 15.87
N VAL A 39 30.29 8.71 14.74
CA VAL A 39 29.78 9.61 13.73
C VAL A 39 28.53 10.22 14.33
N ARG A 40 28.62 11.51 14.67
CA ARG A 40 27.44 12.33 14.86
C ARG A 40 26.69 12.31 13.54
N ASP A 41 25.63 11.51 13.44
CA ASP A 41 24.73 11.57 12.29
C ASP A 41 24.18 13.00 12.24
N PRO A 42 24.53 13.80 11.21
CA PRO A 42 23.91 15.10 11.04
C PRO A 42 22.40 14.84 10.94
N ALA A 43 21.60 15.57 11.72
CA ALA A 43 20.15 15.44 11.79
C ALA A 43 19.59 15.04 10.42
N ALA A 44 19.12 13.79 10.31
CA ALA A 44 18.73 13.21 9.03
C ALA A 44 17.70 14.11 8.37
N ILE A 45 18.14 14.89 7.37
CA ILE A 45 17.28 15.80 6.62
C ILE A 45 16.28 14.92 5.89
N ARG A 46 15.06 14.87 6.43
CA ARG A 46 13.96 14.11 5.81
C ARG A 46 13.70 14.75 4.45
N LYS A 47 13.99 14.01 3.38
CA LYS A 47 13.74 14.46 2.01
C LYS A 47 12.23 14.59 1.84
N VAL A 48 11.76 15.81 1.60
CA VAL A 48 10.36 16.08 1.26
C VAL A 48 10.16 15.82 -0.23
N TYR A 49 9.09 15.12 -0.58
CA TYR A 49 8.71 14.88 -1.98
C TYR A 49 8.05 16.14 -2.55
N ASP A 50 8.86 16.97 -3.21
CA ASP A 50 8.44 18.25 -3.77
C ASP A 50 8.14 18.15 -5.27
N PHE A 51 6.87 18.30 -5.63
CA PHE A 51 6.37 18.30 -7.01
C PHE A 51 5.91 19.69 -7.46
N SER A 52 6.28 20.76 -6.73
CA SER A 52 5.87 22.13 -7.07
C SER A 52 6.38 22.64 -8.42
N SER A 53 7.41 22.01 -8.99
CA SER A 53 7.91 22.32 -10.33
C SER A 53 7.26 21.50 -11.44
N LEU A 54 6.40 20.53 -11.11
CA LEU A 54 5.73 19.66 -12.08
C LEU A 54 4.33 20.22 -12.40
N GLU A 55 3.90 20.03 -13.64
CA GLU A 55 2.58 20.44 -14.11
C GLU A 55 1.93 19.34 -14.96
N GLY A 56 0.62 19.45 -15.18
CA GLY A 56 -0.15 18.56 -16.06
C GLY A 56 -0.01 17.07 -15.74
N SER A 57 0.30 16.28 -16.77
CA SER A 57 0.42 14.82 -16.64
C SER A 57 1.59 14.37 -15.76
N ALA A 58 2.70 15.13 -15.76
CA ALA A 58 3.86 14.80 -14.94
C ALA A 58 3.56 14.95 -13.44
N LEU A 59 2.85 16.03 -13.06
CA LEU A 59 2.39 16.22 -11.69
C LEU A 59 1.42 15.12 -11.27
N SER A 60 0.44 14.80 -12.14
CA SER A 60 -0.52 13.73 -11.88
C SER A 60 0.17 12.39 -11.63
N GLN A 61 1.07 11.97 -12.53
CA GLN A 61 1.78 10.70 -12.40
C GLN A 61 2.66 10.64 -11.15
N ALA A 62 3.42 11.71 -10.86
CA ALA A 62 4.27 11.78 -9.66
C ALA A 62 3.43 11.73 -8.37
N SER A 63 2.29 12.42 -8.34
CA SER A 63 1.36 12.41 -7.21
C SER A 63 0.80 11.00 -6.97
N LYS A 64 0.29 10.35 -8.02
CA LYS A 64 -0.24 8.97 -7.93
C LYS A 64 0.83 7.99 -7.44
N GLN A 65 2.01 8.05 -8.03
CA GLN A 65 3.13 7.19 -7.64
C GLN A 65 3.52 7.41 -6.17
N ARG A 66 3.55 8.66 -5.71
CA ARG A 66 3.93 8.96 -4.33
C ARG A 66 2.90 8.48 -3.33
N ILE A 67 1.61 8.71 -3.60
CA ILE A 67 0.50 8.25 -2.75
C ILE A 67 0.61 6.74 -2.52
N ILE A 68 0.75 5.97 -3.59
CA ILE A 68 0.84 4.51 -3.53
C ILE A 68 2.16 4.03 -2.92
N ALA A 69 3.29 4.68 -3.22
CA ALA A 69 4.58 4.32 -2.64
C ALA A 69 4.65 4.52 -1.12
N GLY A 70 3.79 5.39 -0.56
CA GLY A 70 3.62 5.54 0.88
C GLY A 70 2.45 4.76 1.47
N PHE A 71 1.80 3.88 0.70
CA PHE A 71 0.74 3.04 1.23
C PHE A 71 1.32 2.09 2.28
N GLN A 72 0.75 2.13 3.48
CA GLN A 72 1.13 1.24 4.57
C GLN A 72 -0.10 0.84 5.39
N VAL A 73 -0.09 -0.40 5.86
CA VAL A 73 -1.13 -0.93 6.74
C VAL A 73 -0.47 -1.25 8.08
N SER A 74 -1.05 -0.73 9.15
CA SER A 74 -0.53 -0.90 10.50
C SER A 74 -1.66 -1.25 11.46
N LYS A 75 -1.36 -2.07 12.47
CA LYS A 75 -2.29 -2.36 13.57
C LYS A 75 -2.05 -1.34 14.69
N MET A 76 -3.07 -0.57 15.04
CA MET A 76 -3.02 0.49 16.07
C MET A 76 -4.04 0.17 17.16
N GLY A 77 -3.65 -0.71 18.09
CA GLY A 77 -4.58 -1.29 19.06
C GLY A 77 -5.61 -2.19 18.37
N ASP A 78 -6.90 -1.89 18.59
CA ASP A 78 -8.03 -2.58 17.95
C ASP A 78 -8.42 -1.99 16.59
N ASN A 79 -7.69 -0.97 16.14
CA ASN A 79 -7.92 -0.29 14.87
C ASN A 79 -6.90 -0.72 13.83
N LEU A 80 -7.33 -0.73 12.57
CA LEU A 80 -6.47 -0.83 11.41
C LEU A 80 -6.17 0.59 10.92
N GLY A 81 -4.90 0.98 10.90
CA GLY A 81 -4.43 2.25 10.36
C GLY A 81 -3.93 2.09 8.94
N ILE A 82 -4.50 2.83 8.00
CA ILE A 82 -4.09 2.84 6.59
C ILE A 82 -3.45 4.19 6.27
N GLY A 83 -2.13 4.21 6.11
CA GLY A 83 -1.35 5.39 5.73
C GLY A 83 -1.13 5.48 4.23
N LEU A 84 -0.91 6.70 3.74
CA LEU A 84 -0.59 7.00 2.34
C LEU A 84 0.63 7.92 2.25
N GLY A 85 1.25 7.97 1.07
CA GLY A 85 2.33 8.92 0.82
C GLY A 85 1.84 10.36 0.69
N HIS A 86 2.57 11.27 1.31
CA HIS A 86 2.36 12.71 1.21
C HIS A 86 3.42 13.36 0.31
N PHE A 87 3.08 14.55 -0.20
CA PHE A 87 3.88 15.31 -1.15
C PHE A 87 3.54 16.80 -1.08
N VAL A 88 4.38 17.62 -1.70
CA VAL A 88 4.19 19.07 -1.85
C VAL A 88 3.88 19.39 -3.31
N VAL A 89 2.92 20.27 -3.53
CA VAL A 89 2.53 20.78 -4.86
C VAL A 89 2.59 22.30 -4.88
N ARG A 90 2.44 22.88 -6.07
CA ARG A 90 2.30 24.32 -6.23
C ARG A 90 0.84 24.74 -5.96
N GLY A 91 0.66 25.77 -5.15
CA GLY A 91 -0.61 26.45 -4.91
C GLY A 91 -0.98 27.40 -6.05
N GLU A 92 -2.19 27.95 -5.97
CA GLU A 92 -2.70 28.92 -6.94
C GLU A 92 -1.93 30.25 -6.91
N ASP A 93 -1.43 30.61 -5.73
CA ASP A 93 -0.54 31.75 -5.48
C ASP A 93 0.90 31.50 -5.97
N GLY A 94 1.19 30.29 -6.42
CA GLY A 94 2.51 29.85 -6.85
C GLY A 94 3.41 29.39 -5.70
N GLU A 95 2.93 29.42 -4.45
CA GLU A 95 3.66 28.97 -3.27
C GLU A 95 3.61 27.44 -3.13
N LYS A 96 4.48 26.90 -2.29
CA LYS A 96 4.50 25.47 -1.99
C LYS A 96 3.45 25.14 -0.94
N GLN A 97 2.55 24.22 -1.28
CA GLN A 97 1.53 23.73 -0.37
C GLN A 97 1.61 22.21 -0.22
N PHE A 98 1.29 21.72 0.96
CA PHE A 98 1.19 20.30 1.22
C PHE A 98 -0.04 19.70 0.53
N ALA A 99 0.01 18.43 0.16
CA ALA A 99 -1.10 17.78 -0.54
C ALA A 99 -2.40 17.82 0.29
N CYS A 100 -2.33 17.67 1.62
CA CYS A 100 -3.52 17.78 2.46
C CYS A 100 -4.05 19.21 2.68
N GLN A 101 -3.25 20.23 2.34
CA GLN A 101 -3.76 21.61 2.27
C GLN A 101 -4.58 21.81 1.00
N LYS A 102 -4.17 21.16 -0.10
CA LYS A 102 -4.91 21.18 -1.38
C LYS A 102 -6.14 20.27 -1.37
N TYR A 103 -6.02 19.05 -0.87
CA TYR A 103 -7.07 18.04 -0.84
C TYR A 103 -7.51 17.78 0.59
N HIS A 104 -8.78 17.98 0.91
CA HIS A 104 -9.28 17.89 2.27
C HIS A 104 -9.73 16.50 2.68
N ARG A 105 -10.00 15.61 1.72
CA ARG A 105 -10.53 14.26 1.98
C ARG A 105 -9.75 13.18 1.26
N VAL A 106 -9.67 12.03 1.92
CA VAL A 106 -9.11 10.79 1.40
C VAL A 106 -10.22 9.75 1.37
N GLN A 107 -10.36 9.06 0.25
CA GLN A 107 -11.26 7.93 0.10
C GLN A 107 -10.49 6.71 -0.44
N LEU A 108 -10.62 5.59 0.26
CA LEU A 108 -10.10 4.29 -0.13
C LEU A 108 -11.27 3.39 -0.49
N SER A 109 -11.15 2.64 -1.58
CA SER A 109 -12.17 1.65 -1.99
C SER A 109 -11.53 0.28 -2.09
N PHE A 110 -12.23 -0.72 -1.57
CA PHE A 110 -11.79 -2.10 -1.51
C PHE A 110 -12.87 -3.04 -2.04
N GLU A 111 -12.46 -4.11 -2.71
CA GLU A 111 -13.33 -5.23 -3.10
C GLU A 111 -13.06 -6.44 -2.20
N GLY A 112 -14.11 -7.07 -1.68
CA GLY A 112 -14.02 -8.34 -0.97
C GLY A 112 -13.66 -9.49 -1.92
N GLU A 113 -12.79 -10.40 -1.47
CA GLU A 113 -12.43 -11.61 -2.21
C GLU A 113 -13.27 -12.82 -1.79
N GLY A 114 -13.45 -13.77 -2.72
CA GLY A 114 -14.03 -15.09 -2.44
C GLY A 114 -15.56 -15.15 -2.31
N ILE A 115 -16.27 -14.02 -2.35
CA ILE A 115 -17.74 -13.96 -2.21
C ILE A 115 -18.31 -12.98 -3.25
N ALA A 116 -19.44 -13.34 -3.86
CA ALA A 116 -20.22 -12.46 -4.73
C ALA A 116 -21.72 -12.67 -4.49
N VAL A 117 -22.48 -11.58 -4.40
CA VAL A 117 -23.94 -11.59 -4.22
C VAL A 117 -24.55 -11.07 -5.51
N ALA A 118 -25.41 -11.88 -6.15
CA ALA A 118 -26.03 -11.54 -7.44
C ALA A 118 -25.02 -11.13 -8.55
N GLY A 119 -23.80 -11.69 -8.51
CA GLY A 119 -22.72 -11.37 -9.46
C GLY A 119 -21.93 -10.10 -9.15
N LEU A 120 -22.29 -9.37 -8.07
CA LEU A 120 -21.55 -8.21 -7.59
C LEU A 120 -20.65 -8.62 -6.42
N LYS A 121 -19.44 -8.06 -6.39
CA LYS A 121 -18.53 -8.25 -5.25
C LYS A 121 -18.89 -7.29 -4.11
N PRO A 122 -18.67 -7.70 -2.85
CA PRO A 122 -18.71 -6.79 -1.72
C PRO A 122 -17.74 -5.62 -1.92
N GLU A 123 -18.18 -4.41 -1.61
CA GLU A 123 -17.35 -3.20 -1.64
C GLU A 123 -17.30 -2.58 -0.24
N MET A 124 -16.09 -2.18 0.16
CA MET A 124 -15.83 -1.41 1.37
C MET A 124 -15.20 -0.08 0.97
N ARG A 125 -15.81 1.03 1.39
CA ARG A 125 -15.32 2.39 1.15
C ARG A 125 -15.02 3.06 2.47
N ILE A 126 -13.81 3.60 2.58
CA ILE A 126 -13.31 4.25 3.78
C ILE A 126 -13.02 5.70 3.42
N GLU A 127 -13.67 6.63 4.09
CA GLU A 127 -13.50 8.08 3.88
C GLU A 127 -13.03 8.73 5.18
N GLY A 128 -12.13 9.70 5.08
CA GLY A 128 -11.69 10.52 6.21
C GLY A 128 -10.95 11.77 5.76
N PRO A 129 -10.55 12.65 6.70
CA PRO A 129 -9.84 13.87 6.37
C PRO A 129 -8.41 13.56 5.88
N CYS A 130 -7.91 14.38 4.95
CA CYS A 130 -6.49 14.42 4.66
C CYS A 130 -5.80 15.28 5.71
N VAL A 131 -4.96 14.67 6.54
CA VAL A 131 -4.18 15.38 7.55
C VAL A 131 -2.73 14.95 7.41
N GLU A 132 -1.80 15.88 7.61
CA GLU A 132 -0.37 15.60 7.64
C GLU A 132 -0.04 14.66 8.81
N GLY A 133 0.72 13.59 8.56
CA GLY A 133 1.15 12.67 9.61
C GLY A 133 2.31 13.20 10.44
N GLU A 134 2.74 12.42 11.45
CA GLU A 134 3.95 12.73 12.22
C GLU A 134 5.22 12.76 11.35
N ASP A 135 5.23 11.97 10.27
CA ASP A 135 6.18 12.12 9.18
C ASP A 135 5.58 12.99 8.08
N ILE A 136 6.23 14.10 7.77
CA ILE A 136 5.83 15.05 6.72
C ILE A 136 5.67 14.41 5.33
N ASN A 137 6.26 13.24 5.15
CA ASN A 137 6.16 12.44 3.93
C ASN A 137 4.98 11.45 3.94
N GLN A 138 4.18 11.42 4.99
CA GLN A 138 3.03 10.53 5.14
C GLN A 138 1.76 11.33 5.46
N ILE A 139 0.64 10.86 4.92
CA ILE A 139 -0.68 11.28 5.35
C ILE A 139 -1.00 10.51 6.63
N SER A 140 -1.58 11.19 7.62
CA SER A 140 -2.05 10.59 8.86
C SER A 140 -2.91 9.36 8.55
N PRO A 141 -2.68 8.21 9.20
CA PRO A 141 -3.42 6.99 8.89
C PRO A 141 -4.93 7.15 9.08
N LEU A 142 -5.70 6.64 8.11
CA LEU A 142 -7.13 6.45 8.28
C LEU A 142 -7.36 5.25 9.21
N LEU A 143 -7.99 5.50 10.35
CA LEU A 143 -8.29 4.48 11.35
C LEU A 143 -9.63 3.81 11.07
N VAL A 144 -9.61 2.48 11.05
CA VAL A 144 -10.77 1.63 10.79
C VAL A 144 -10.97 0.71 11.99
N PRO A 145 -12.07 0.83 12.74
CA PRO A 145 -12.29 0.03 13.95
C PRO A 145 -12.83 -1.36 13.59
N VAL A 146 -11.95 -2.22 13.05
CA VAL A 146 -12.29 -3.55 12.52
C VAL A 146 -13.04 -4.39 13.56
N ALA A 147 -12.58 -4.41 14.82
CA ALA A 147 -13.26 -5.17 15.87
C ALA A 147 -14.70 -4.71 16.12
N ARG A 148 -14.96 -3.39 16.07
CA ARG A 148 -16.31 -2.84 16.21
C ARG A 148 -17.18 -3.23 15.02
N ILE A 149 -16.67 -3.15 13.80
CA ILE A 149 -17.38 -3.54 12.57
C ILE A 149 -17.73 -5.03 12.60
N LEU A 150 -16.78 -5.90 12.92
CA LEU A 150 -16.99 -7.36 12.97
C LEU A 150 -17.96 -7.79 14.07
N SER A 151 -18.17 -6.96 15.10
CA SER A 151 -19.18 -7.21 16.14
C SER A 151 -20.61 -6.87 15.72
N GLN A 152 -20.80 -6.13 14.62
CA GLN A 152 -22.11 -5.78 14.11
C GLN A 152 -22.66 -6.89 13.20
N PRO A 153 -24.00 -7.04 13.12
CA PRO A 153 -24.61 -7.90 12.11
C PRO A 153 -24.16 -7.50 10.70
N VAL A 154 -23.88 -8.50 9.87
CA VAL A 154 -23.47 -8.27 8.47
C VAL A 154 -24.63 -7.66 7.70
N ALA A 155 -24.44 -6.44 7.21
CA ALA A 155 -25.42 -5.74 6.40
C ALA A 155 -24.76 -4.63 5.59
N ASP A 156 -25.38 -4.29 4.46
CA ASP A 156 -25.08 -3.06 3.75
C ASP A 156 -25.40 -1.88 4.66
N GLY A 157 -24.50 -0.89 4.71
CA GLY A 157 -24.65 0.19 5.64
C GLY A 157 -23.47 1.16 5.65
N GLU A 158 -23.67 2.26 6.36
CA GLU A 158 -22.67 3.28 6.59
C GLU A 158 -22.45 3.41 8.10
N PHE A 159 -21.19 3.36 8.50
CA PHE A 159 -20.74 3.45 9.87
C PHE A 159 -19.92 4.72 10.01
N ASP A 160 -20.40 5.65 10.83
CA ASP A 160 -19.71 6.90 11.13
C ASP A 160 -19.04 6.80 12.50
N PHE A 161 -17.70 6.83 12.52
CA PHE A 161 -16.89 6.76 13.73
C PHE A 161 -16.37 8.15 14.08
N ASN A 162 -17.25 8.95 14.70
CA ASN A 162 -16.96 10.33 15.10
C ASN A 162 -15.68 10.47 15.94
N ASP A 163 -15.32 9.46 16.73
CA ASP A 163 -14.09 9.43 17.55
C ASP A 163 -12.81 9.27 16.73
N LEU A 164 -12.92 8.73 15.51
CA LEU A 164 -11.79 8.45 14.61
C LEU A 164 -11.79 9.34 13.37
N HIS A 165 -12.80 10.20 13.22
CA HIS A 165 -13.03 11.03 12.02
C HIS A 165 -13.03 10.22 10.72
N SER A 166 -13.52 8.98 10.77
CA SER A 166 -13.58 8.09 9.61
C SER A 166 -14.99 7.55 9.41
N ARG A 167 -15.37 7.43 8.15
CA ARG A 167 -16.63 6.86 7.69
C ARG A 167 -16.34 5.61 6.89
N VAL A 168 -17.01 4.51 7.22
CA VAL A 168 -16.87 3.24 6.52
C VAL A 168 -18.22 2.83 5.96
N ARG A 169 -18.28 2.58 4.65
CA ARG A 169 -19.49 2.14 3.97
C ARG A 169 -19.26 0.77 3.36
N PHE A 170 -20.24 -0.11 3.54
CA PHE A 170 -20.30 -1.43 2.94
C PHE A 170 -21.47 -1.53 1.96
N SER A 171 -21.24 -2.21 0.85
CA SER A 171 -22.28 -2.49 -0.15
C SER A 171 -22.09 -3.87 -0.76
N ASN A 172 -23.20 -4.52 -1.12
CA ASN A 172 -23.22 -5.87 -1.68
C ASN A 172 -22.57 -6.92 -0.75
N VAL A 173 -22.68 -6.75 0.58
CA VAL A 173 -22.18 -7.77 1.51
C VAL A 173 -23.14 -8.95 1.60
N SER A 174 -22.60 -10.15 1.79
CA SER A 174 -23.37 -11.39 1.96
C SER A 174 -23.82 -11.55 3.41
N ASP A 175 -24.21 -12.76 3.78
CA ASP A 175 -24.40 -13.27 5.14
C ASP A 175 -23.13 -13.29 6.02
N GLN A 176 -21.94 -13.13 5.44
CA GLN A 176 -20.66 -13.11 6.15
C GLN A 176 -19.75 -11.99 5.65
N TRP A 177 -18.95 -11.41 6.55
CA TRP A 177 -17.91 -10.45 6.21
C TRP A 177 -16.78 -11.14 5.39
N PRO A 178 -16.36 -10.57 4.25
CA PRO A 178 -15.16 -11.03 3.55
C PRO A 178 -13.93 -10.97 4.45
N LEU A 179 -13.12 -12.02 4.42
CA LEU A 179 -11.88 -12.11 5.22
C LEU A 179 -10.72 -11.33 4.58
N SER A 180 -10.71 -11.24 3.25
CA SER A 180 -9.70 -10.55 2.44
C SER A 180 -10.35 -9.44 1.62
N TRP A 181 -9.73 -8.26 1.64
CA TRP A 181 -10.15 -7.09 0.89
C TRP A 181 -9.01 -6.55 0.04
N SER A 182 -9.22 -6.43 -1.26
CA SER A 182 -8.23 -5.91 -2.19
C SER A 182 -8.46 -4.43 -2.45
N LEU A 183 -7.42 -3.59 -2.32
CA LEU A 183 -7.54 -2.16 -2.64
C LEU A 183 -7.78 -1.98 -4.15
N THR A 184 -8.84 -1.24 -4.49
CA THR A 184 -9.23 -0.98 -5.88
C THR A 184 -9.19 0.48 -6.28
N ALA A 185 -9.30 1.41 -5.33
CA ALA A 185 -9.12 2.82 -5.63
C ALA A 185 -8.58 3.62 -4.45
N VAL A 186 -7.77 4.62 -4.75
CA VAL A 186 -7.40 5.71 -3.83
C VAL A 186 -7.83 7.02 -4.46
N LYS A 187 -8.50 7.87 -3.69
CA LYS A 187 -8.99 9.16 -4.16
C LYS A 187 -8.67 10.25 -3.16
N LEU A 188 -7.99 11.30 -3.59
CA LEU A 188 -7.87 12.57 -2.86
C LEU A 188 -8.86 13.57 -3.47
N ILE A 189 -9.59 14.32 -2.64
CA ILE A 189 -10.69 15.19 -3.06
C ILE A 189 -10.56 16.55 -2.36
N ASN A 190 -10.70 17.65 -3.10
CA ASN A 190 -10.85 19.00 -2.55
C ASN A 190 -12.31 19.50 -2.63
N ASP A 191 -12.58 20.72 -2.14
CA ASP A 191 -13.93 21.29 -2.14
C ASP A 191 -14.41 21.72 -3.54
N ASP A 192 -13.48 22.01 -4.46
CA ASP A 192 -13.76 22.35 -5.86
C ASP A 192 -14.02 21.12 -6.75
N ASN A 193 -14.03 19.91 -6.18
CA ASN A 193 -14.10 18.62 -6.87
C ASN A 193 -12.90 18.32 -7.80
N GLU A 194 -11.78 19.01 -7.61
CA GLU A 194 -10.50 18.50 -8.09
C GLU A 194 -10.15 17.21 -7.35
N GLU A 195 -9.71 16.22 -8.10
CA GLU A 195 -9.40 14.90 -7.55
C GLU A 195 -8.13 14.30 -8.12
N VAL A 196 -7.44 13.55 -7.27
CA VAL A 196 -6.41 12.59 -7.68
C VAL A 196 -7.00 11.20 -7.48
N LEU A 197 -7.45 10.59 -8.57
CA LEU A 197 -7.96 9.22 -8.58
C LEU A 197 -6.89 8.25 -9.08
N ILE A 198 -6.70 7.17 -8.32
CA ILE A 198 -5.83 6.05 -8.67
C ILE A 198 -6.70 4.81 -8.72
N GLU A 199 -6.88 4.26 -9.92
CA GLU A 199 -7.71 3.08 -10.12
C GLU A 199 -6.91 1.77 -10.01
N LYS A 200 -7.64 0.66 -9.94
CA LYS A 200 -7.11 -0.69 -9.73
C LYS A 200 -5.98 -1.07 -10.68
N ASP A 201 -6.12 -0.75 -11.96
CA ASP A 201 -5.11 -1.11 -12.96
C ASP A 201 -3.85 -0.25 -12.82
N GLU A 202 -3.98 1.01 -12.41
CA GLU A 202 -2.85 1.87 -12.08
C GLU A 202 -2.14 1.40 -10.79
N ILE A 203 -2.91 1.01 -9.76
CA ILE A 203 -2.38 0.42 -8.53
C ILE A 203 -1.56 -0.83 -8.87
N ARG A 204 -2.11 -1.73 -9.68
CA ARG A 204 -1.40 -2.95 -10.13
C ARG A 204 -0.15 -2.65 -10.97
N ALA A 205 -0.17 -1.59 -11.77
CA ALA A 205 1.00 -1.20 -12.57
C ALA A 205 2.11 -0.62 -11.68
N MET A 206 1.75 0.13 -10.63
CA MET A 206 2.72 0.72 -9.70
C MET A 206 3.18 -0.25 -8.61
N MET A 207 2.36 -1.25 -8.28
CA MET A 207 2.62 -2.23 -7.25
C MET A 207 2.80 -3.61 -7.86
N ASN A 208 3.99 -4.18 -7.69
CA ASN A 208 4.29 -5.54 -8.16
C ASN A 208 3.45 -6.64 -7.50
N ARG A 209 2.58 -6.31 -6.54
CA ARG A 209 1.73 -7.23 -5.78
C ARG A 209 0.38 -6.56 -5.45
N PRO A 210 -0.73 -7.32 -5.42
CA PRO A 210 -2.00 -6.80 -4.94
C PRO A 210 -1.89 -6.45 -3.45
N MET A 211 -2.55 -5.36 -3.05
CA MET A 211 -2.66 -5.01 -1.64
C MET A 211 -3.91 -5.65 -1.07
N LEU A 212 -3.69 -6.51 -0.08
CA LEU A 212 -4.72 -7.26 0.61
C LEU A 212 -4.78 -6.82 2.07
N LEU A 213 -5.98 -6.57 2.55
CA LEU A 213 -6.28 -6.40 3.97
C LEU A 213 -6.89 -7.70 4.48
N GLU A 214 -6.24 -8.33 5.44
CA GLU A 214 -6.75 -9.53 6.11
C GLU A 214 -7.39 -9.13 7.45
N LEU A 215 -8.73 -9.23 7.53
CA LEU A 215 -9.45 -8.88 8.76
C LEU A 215 -9.38 -9.98 9.83
N SER A 216 -8.96 -11.20 9.45
CA SER A 216 -8.79 -12.33 10.36
C SER A 216 -7.77 -12.07 11.47
N GLN A 217 -6.86 -11.12 11.28
CA GLN A 217 -5.84 -10.73 12.27
C GLN A 217 -6.42 -9.92 13.47
N PHE A 218 -7.73 -9.64 13.44
CA PHE A 218 -8.47 -8.88 14.44
C PHE A 218 -9.56 -9.69 15.15
N GLN A 219 -9.66 -10.99 14.86
CA GLN A 219 -10.51 -11.96 15.57
C GLN A 219 -9.71 -12.65 16.68
#